data_AF-A0A0M2KC34-F1
#
_entry.id   AF-A0A0M2KC34-F1
#
_cell.length_a   1.000
_cell.length_b   1.000
_cell.length_c   1.000
_cell.angle_alpha   90.00
_cell.angle_beta   90.00
_cell.angle_gamma   90.00
#
_symmetry.space_group_name_H-M   'P 1'
#
loop_
_entity.id
_entity.type
_entity.pdbx_description
1 polymer ?
#
loop_
_entity_poly.entity_id
_entity_poly.type
_entity_poly.pdbx_seq_one_letter_code
_entity_poly.pdbx_strand_id
1 'polypeptide(L)'
;MINKAVFLAPGINTEGRKELPGMWLAENEGAKFWLNVLTQLKNRGLQDILIACVDGLKGFPDAINSVYPQTHIQLCIIHMVRNRLKYVAWKDYKAVTGGLKTVYQAPTEAAARMALDAFAEEWDNADHLRIG
;
A
#
# COMPACT_ATOMS: atom_id res chain seq x y z
N MET A 1 23.00 6.86 17.77
CA MET A 1 21.71 7.47 17.37
C MET A 1 20.77 6.33 17.02
N ILE A 2 19.62 6.20 17.68
CA ILE A 2 18.61 5.17 17.36
C ILE A 2 17.56 5.84 16.49
N ASN A 3 17.40 5.38 15.25
CA ASN A 3 16.35 5.88 14.36
C ASN A 3 15.00 5.31 14.80
N LYS A 4 13.99 6.18 14.95
CA LYS A 4 12.60 5.79 15.24
C LYS A 4 11.71 6.25 14.12
N ALA A 5 10.68 5.47 13.84
CA ALA A 5 9.63 5.80 12.89
C ALA A 5 8.30 5.97 13.63
N VAL A 6 7.44 6.82 13.09
CA VAL A 6 6.07 7.01 13.53
C VAL A 6 5.17 6.29 12.54
N PHE A 7 4.45 5.28 13.03
CA PHE A 7 3.46 4.52 12.27
C PHE A 7 2.07 5.08 12.52
N LEU A 8 1.32 5.31 11.45
CA LEU A 8 -0.03 5.85 11.46
C LEU A 8 -1.00 4.82 10.93
N ALA A 9 -2.18 4.72 11.52
CA ALA A 9 -3.29 3.93 10.99
C ALA A 9 -4.44 4.85 10.58
N PRO A 10 -4.34 5.57 9.45
CA PRO A 10 -5.46 6.36 8.93
C PRO A 10 -6.55 5.45 8.36
N GLY A 11 -7.81 5.83 8.54
CA GLY A 11 -8.96 5.09 8.05
C GLY A 11 -10.09 6.01 7.56
N ILE A 12 -11.08 5.40 6.91
CA ILE A 12 -12.35 6.05 6.57
C ILE A 12 -13.45 5.22 7.23
N ASN A 13 -14.33 5.88 8.00
CA ASN A 13 -15.45 5.21 8.65
C ASN A 13 -16.64 4.99 7.69
N THR A 14 -17.69 4.33 8.16
CA THR A 14 -18.91 4.03 7.39
C THR A 14 -19.69 5.28 6.98
N GLU A 15 -19.43 6.42 7.62
CA GLU A 15 -20.02 7.72 7.30
C GLU A 15 -19.15 8.53 6.31
N GLY A 16 -18.09 7.92 5.77
CA GLY A 16 -17.20 8.55 4.79
C GLY A 16 -16.21 9.55 5.39
N ARG A 17 -16.09 9.64 6.72
CA ARG A 17 -15.14 10.55 7.38
C ARG A 17 -13.76 9.92 7.52
N LYS A 18 -12.73 10.72 7.25
CA LYS A 18 -11.34 10.36 7.53
C LYS A 18 -11.09 10.45 9.03
N GLU A 19 -10.47 9.42 9.57
CA GLU A 19 -10.09 9.34 10.98
C GLU A 19 -8.65 8.84 11.11
N LEU A 20 -7.99 9.21 12.21
CA LEU A 20 -6.70 8.65 12.60
C LEU A 20 -6.87 7.82 13.88
N PRO A 21 -7.29 6.54 13.76
CA PRO A 21 -7.42 5.62 14.87
C PRO A 21 -6.23 5.58 15.83
N GLY A 22 -4.99 5.75 15.34
CA GLY A 22 -3.83 5.84 16.22
C GLY A 22 -2.51 6.17 15.55
N MET A 23 -1.52 6.40 16.41
CA MET A 23 -0.14 6.72 16.06
C MET A 23 0.79 6.00 17.05
N TRP A 24 1.83 5.34 16.54
CA TRP A 24 2.77 4.56 17.35
C TRP A 24 4.21 4.90 16.98
N LEU A 25 5.02 5.21 17.97
CA LEU A 25 6.46 5.40 17.80
C LEU A 25 7.16 4.06 18.02
N ALA A 26 7.90 3.58 17.03
CA ALA A 26 8.65 2.33 17.14
C ALA A 26 9.99 2.40 16.41
N GLU A 27 10.95 1.58 16.88
CA GLU A 27 12.28 1.47 16.27
C GLU A 27 12.28 0.55 15.06
N ASN A 28 11.45 -0.49 15.08
CA ASN A 28 11.35 -1.48 14.02
C ASN A 28 9.90 -1.76 13.65
N GLU A 29 9.67 -1.98 12.36
CA GLU A 29 8.41 -2.46 11.83
C GLU A 29 8.46 -3.99 11.71
N GLY A 30 7.38 -4.67 12.09
CA GLY A 30 7.30 -6.12 11.94
C GLY A 30 5.94 -6.70 12.36
N ALA A 31 5.69 -7.96 12.01
CA ALA A 31 4.41 -8.61 12.26
C ALA A 31 3.97 -8.56 13.73
N LYS A 32 4.89 -8.74 14.68
CA LYS A 32 4.60 -8.64 16.13
C LYS A 32 4.16 -7.24 16.55
N PHE A 33 4.81 -6.21 16.00
CA PHE A 33 4.45 -4.82 16.27
C PHE A 33 3.03 -4.54 15.75
N TRP A 34 2.74 -4.92 14.51
CA TRP A 34 1.42 -4.71 13.92
C TRP A 34 0.31 -5.52 14.59
N LEU A 35 0.59 -6.75 15.03
CA LEU A 35 -0.36 -7.53 15.84
C LEU A 35 -0.75 -6.80 17.13
N ASN A 36 0.23 -6.20 17.82
CA ASN A 36 -0.02 -5.39 19.01
C ASN A 36 -0.86 -4.14 18.67
N VAL A 37 -0.53 -3.44 17.59
CA VAL A 37 -1.31 -2.28 17.09
C VAL A 37 -2.78 -2.66 16.84
N LEU A 38 -3.01 -3.74 16.09
CA LEU A 38 -4.36 -4.22 15.76
C LEU A 38 -5.14 -4.64 17.01
N THR A 39 -4.48 -5.30 17.95
CA THR A 39 -5.06 -5.70 19.24
C THR A 39 -5.45 -4.48 20.09
N GLN A 40 -4.61 -3.44 20.13
CA GLN A 40 -4.94 -2.19 20.82
C GLN A 40 -6.16 -1.50 20.20
N LEU A 41 -6.26 -1.47 18.87
CA LEU A 41 -7.43 -0.92 18.19
C LEU A 41 -8.71 -1.70 18.56
N LYS A 42 -8.64 -3.03 18.60
CA LYS A 42 -9.76 -3.89 18.99
C LYS A 42 -10.19 -3.62 20.43
N ASN A 43 -9.23 -3.53 21.35
CA ASN A 43 -9.49 -3.23 22.76
C ASN A 43 -10.08 -1.83 22.98
N ARG A 44 -9.83 -0.89 22.06
CA ARG A 44 -10.44 0.46 22.06
C ARG A 44 -11.82 0.50 21.41
N GLY A 45 -12.34 -0.64 20.97
CA GLY A 45 -13.70 -0.78 20.45
C GLY A 45 -13.81 -0.79 18.92
N LEU A 46 -12.70 -0.80 18.17
CA LEU A 46 -12.76 -1.03 16.73
C LEU A 46 -13.25 -2.48 16.49
N GLN A 47 -14.47 -2.62 15.99
CA GLN A 47 -15.12 -3.93 15.86
C GLN A 47 -14.65 -4.69 14.63
N ASP A 48 -14.56 -4.01 13.49
CA ASP A 48 -14.26 -4.63 12.22
C ASP A 48 -13.52 -3.67 11.27
N ILE A 49 -12.81 -4.26 10.31
CA ILE A 49 -12.11 -3.57 9.24
C ILE A 49 -12.53 -4.24 7.93
N LEU A 50 -13.30 -3.54 7.09
CA LEU A 50 -13.76 -4.12 5.83
C LEU A 50 -12.60 -4.33 4.84
N ILE A 51 -11.72 -3.33 4.73
CA ILE A 51 -10.57 -3.34 3.81
C ILE A 51 -9.33 -2.80 4.52
N ALA A 52 -8.25 -3.57 4.51
CA ALA A 52 -6.92 -3.14 4.95
C ALA A 52 -5.98 -2.99 3.75
N CYS A 53 -5.55 -1.76 3.46
CA CYS A 53 -4.58 -1.46 2.42
C CYS A 53 -3.16 -1.44 3.00
N VAL A 54 -2.38 -2.50 2.77
CA VAL A 54 -1.05 -2.70 3.35
C VAL A 54 0.05 -2.66 2.30
N ASP A 55 1.29 -2.38 2.70
CA ASP A 55 2.45 -2.22 1.80
C ASP A 55 3.10 -3.53 1.34
N GLY A 56 2.64 -4.68 1.86
CA GLY A 56 3.19 -6.00 1.57
C GLY A 56 4.20 -6.51 2.60
N LEU A 57 4.28 -5.89 3.78
CA LEU A 57 5.12 -6.39 4.87
C LEU A 57 4.82 -7.86 5.22
N LYS A 58 5.87 -8.68 5.24
CA LYS A 58 5.76 -10.12 5.54
C LYS A 58 5.14 -10.36 6.93
N GLY A 59 4.13 -11.22 6.97
CA GLY A 59 3.41 -11.60 8.20
C GLY A 59 2.42 -10.55 8.72
N PHE A 60 2.33 -9.37 8.09
CA PHE A 60 1.29 -8.40 8.43
C PHE A 60 -0.11 -8.88 8.02
N PRO A 61 -0.31 -9.51 6.84
CA PRO A 61 -1.60 -10.09 6.51
C PRO A 61 -2.08 -11.13 7.51
N ASP A 62 -1.17 -11.99 8.00
CA ASP A 62 -1.48 -12.99 9.02
C ASP A 62 -1.89 -12.35 10.35
N ALA A 63 -1.20 -11.27 10.74
CA ALA A 63 -1.55 -10.49 11.93
C ALA A 63 -2.95 -9.86 11.81
N ILE A 64 -3.29 -9.30 10.64
CA ILE A 64 -4.64 -8.77 10.37
C ILE A 64 -5.70 -9.86 10.52
N ASN A 65 -5.53 -10.98 9.82
CA ASN A 65 -6.47 -12.09 9.83
C ASN A 65 -6.65 -12.70 11.23
N SER A 66 -5.62 -12.67 12.07
CA SER A 66 -5.71 -13.15 13.45
C SER A 66 -6.59 -12.27 14.36
N VAL A 67 -6.73 -10.97 14.06
CA VAL A 67 -7.50 -10.02 14.89
C VAL A 67 -8.86 -9.70 14.26
N TYR A 68 -8.90 -9.53 12.94
CA TYR A 68 -10.04 -9.14 12.11
C TYR A 68 -10.19 -10.11 10.92
N PRO A 69 -10.69 -11.35 11.14
CA PRO A 69 -10.65 -12.42 10.15
C PRO A 69 -11.50 -12.22 8.90
N GLN A 70 -12.41 -11.24 8.91
CA GLN A 70 -13.25 -10.90 7.76
C GLN A 70 -12.67 -9.76 6.89
N THR A 71 -11.49 -9.25 7.25
CA THR A 71 -10.86 -8.13 6.54
C THR A 71 -10.41 -8.55 5.14
N HIS A 72 -10.81 -7.78 4.13
CA HIS A 72 -10.20 -7.90 2.81
C HIS A 72 -8.86 -7.17 2.78
N ILE A 73 -7.79 -7.92 2.54
CA ILE A 73 -6.43 -7.38 2.52
C ILE A 73 -6.06 -7.04 1.09
N GLN A 74 -5.71 -5.78 0.86
CA GLN A 74 -5.31 -5.26 -0.45
C GLN A 74 -3.89 -4.69 -0.36
N LEU A 75 -3.09 -4.92 -1.39
CA LEU A 75 -1.80 -4.22 -1.51
C LEU A 75 -2.04 -2.76 -1.89
N CYS A 76 -1.42 -1.86 -1.13
CA CYS A 76 -1.53 -0.43 -1.30
C CYS A 76 -0.82 -0.02 -2.59
N ILE A 77 -1.61 0.36 -3.59
CA ILE A 77 -1.08 0.78 -4.88
C ILE A 77 -0.15 1.99 -4.80
N ILE A 78 -0.41 2.91 -3.86
CA ILE A 78 0.45 4.09 -3.67
C ILE A 78 1.84 3.68 -3.19
N HIS A 79 1.93 2.73 -2.26
CA HIS A 79 3.22 2.17 -1.84
C HIS A 79 3.90 1.42 -2.98
N MET A 80 3.15 0.60 -3.73
CA MET A 80 3.67 -0.11 -4.89
C MET A 80 4.27 0.84 -5.94
N VAL A 81 3.51 1.84 -6.37
CA VAL A 81 3.94 2.86 -7.34
C VAL A 81 5.15 3.62 -6.81
N ARG A 82 5.11 4.13 -5.56
CA ARG A 82 6.24 4.85 -4.96
C ARG A 82 7.50 3.98 -4.89
N ASN A 83 7.37 2.69 -4.55
CA ASN A 83 8.50 1.77 -4.49
C ASN A 83 9.11 1.52 -5.87
N ARG A 84 8.29 1.42 -6.93
CA ARG A 84 8.79 1.24 -8.31
C ARG A 84 9.44 2.50 -8.86
N LEU A 85 8.87 3.68 -8.58
CA LEU A 85 9.41 4.96 -9.06
C LEU A 85 10.80 5.30 -8.52
N LYS A 86 11.29 4.63 -7.47
CA LYS A 86 12.67 4.77 -6.98
C LYS A 86 13.73 4.38 -8.02
N TYR A 87 13.35 3.54 -8.98
CA TYR A 87 14.23 3.03 -10.03
C TYR A 87 14.06 3.77 -11.35
N VAL A 88 13.20 4.79 -11.40
CA VAL A 88 12.87 5.52 -12.62
C VAL A 88 13.70 6.80 -12.69
N ALA A 89 14.36 7.03 -13.82
CA ALA A 89 15.11 8.27 -14.05
C ALA A 89 14.18 9.48 -13.99
N TRP A 90 14.67 10.60 -13.44
CA TRP A 90 13.87 11.82 -13.26
C TRP A 90 13.21 12.32 -14.56
N LYS A 91 13.92 12.21 -15.69
CA LYS A 91 13.42 12.60 -17.02
C LYS A 91 12.15 11.82 -17.43
N ASP A 92 12.02 10.57 -16.99
CA ASP A 92 10.95 9.65 -17.36
C ASP A 92 9.85 9.60 -16.30
N TYR A 93 10.09 10.13 -15.09
CA TYR A 93 9.19 10.07 -13.94
C TYR A 93 7.76 10.50 -14.25
N LYS A 94 7.59 11.63 -14.97
CA LYS A 94 6.26 12.16 -15.32
C LYS A 94 5.51 11.24 -16.30
N ALA A 95 6.22 10.68 -17.28
CA ALA A 95 5.61 9.78 -18.26
C ALA A 95 5.23 8.44 -17.61
N VAL A 96 6.15 7.84 -16.85
CA VAL A 96 5.92 6.58 -16.13
C VAL A 96 4.77 6.70 -15.13
N THR A 97 4.72 7.78 -14.34
CA THR A 97 3.60 8.02 -13.42
C THR A 97 2.27 8.23 -14.14
N GLY A 98 2.28 8.85 -15.32
CA GLY A 98 1.11 8.99 -16.18
C GLY A 98 0.59 7.65 -16.67
N GLY A 99 1.47 6.80 -17.20
CA GLY A 99 1.11 5.46 -17.67
C GLY A 99 0.57 4.56 -16.55
N LEU A 100 1.25 4.54 -15.39
CA LEU A 100 0.77 3.79 -14.22
C LEU A 100 -0.60 4.27 -13.72
N LYS A 101 -0.89 5.58 -13.79
CA LYS A 101 -2.23 6.12 -13.46
C LYS A 101 -3.32 5.53 -14.32
N THR A 102 -3.08 5.41 -15.62
CA THR A 102 -4.06 4.83 -16.56
C THR A 102 -4.43 3.41 -16.16
N VAL A 103 -3.46 2.61 -15.67
CA VAL A 103 -3.70 1.23 -15.22
C VAL A 103 -4.69 1.20 -14.06
N TYR A 104 -4.47 1.99 -13.01
CA TYR A 104 -5.26 1.89 -11.79
C TYR A 104 -6.49 2.78 -11.71
N GLN A 105 -6.63 3.70 -12.66
CA GLN A 105 -7.85 4.48 -12.86
C GLN A 105 -8.78 3.85 -13.91
N ALA A 106 -8.39 2.72 -14.49
CA ALA A 106 -9.21 2.00 -15.47
C ALA A 106 -10.56 1.58 -14.84
N PRO A 107 -11.67 1.66 -15.61
CA PRO A 107 -13.02 1.41 -15.08
C PRO A 107 -13.31 -0.08 -14.82
N THR A 108 -12.50 -0.99 -15.39
CA THR A 108 -12.65 -2.43 -15.23
C THR A 108 -11.28 -3.10 -15.15
N GLU A 109 -11.25 -4.31 -14.59
CA GLU A 109 -10.03 -5.12 -14.54
C GLU A 109 -9.48 -5.42 -15.95
N ALA A 110 -10.35 -5.74 -16.92
CA ALA A 110 -9.96 -5.99 -18.30
C ALA A 110 -9.29 -4.75 -18.93
N ALA A 111 -9.86 -3.57 -18.71
CA ALA A 111 -9.25 -2.32 -19.18
C ALA A 111 -7.93 -2.03 -18.45
N ALA A 112 -7.83 -2.33 -17.15
CA ALA A 112 -6.58 -2.21 -16.39
C ALA A 112 -5.49 -3.14 -16.95
N ARG A 113 -5.85 -4.37 -17.33
CA ARG A 113 -4.92 -5.33 -17.96
C ARG A 113 -4.42 -4.80 -19.29
N MET A 114 -5.31 -4.36 -20.17
CA MET A 114 -4.92 -3.78 -21.47
C MET A 114 -4.03 -2.55 -21.30
N ALA A 115 -4.34 -1.66 -20.35
CA ALA A 115 -3.52 -0.50 -20.04
C ALA A 115 -2.14 -0.91 -19.48
N LEU A 116 -2.08 -1.98 -18.68
CA LEU A 116 -0.83 -2.52 -18.17
C LEU A 116 0.03 -3.12 -19.28
N ASP A 117 -0.58 -3.86 -20.21
CA ASP A 117 0.12 -4.46 -21.35
C ASP A 117 0.68 -3.36 -22.27
N ALA A 118 -0.11 -2.34 -22.58
CA ALA A 118 0.36 -1.18 -23.36
C ALA A 118 1.48 -0.39 -22.63
N PHE A 119 1.38 -0.27 -21.31
CA PHE A 119 2.46 0.32 -20.50
C PHE A 119 3.73 -0.53 -20.55
N ALA A 120 3.63 -1.86 -20.46
CA ALA A 120 4.76 -2.76 -20.56
C ALA A 120 5.42 -2.69 -21.95
N GLU A 121 4.63 -2.66 -23.04
CA GLU A 121 5.18 -2.52 -24.40
C GLU A 121 6.05 -1.26 -24.58
N GLU A 122 5.62 -0.13 -23.99
CA GLU A 122 6.36 1.14 -24.05
C GLU A 122 7.65 1.11 -23.21
N TRP A 123 7.61 0.50 -22.02
CA TRP A 123 8.69 0.64 -21.04
C TRP A 123 9.61 -0.60 -20.91
N ASP A 124 9.20 -1.78 -21.35
CA ASP A 124 10.00 -3.02 -21.29
C ASP A 124 10.98 -3.14 -22.46
N ASN A 125 10.64 -2.60 -23.63
CA ASN A 125 11.45 -2.69 -24.85
C ASN A 125 12.50 -1.58 -24.98
N ALA A 126 12.42 -0.58 -24.11
CA ALA A 126 13.24 0.60 -24.19
C ALA A 126 14.53 0.37 -23.38
N ASP A 127 15.71 0.66 -23.95
CA ASP A 127 17.05 0.72 -23.29
C ASP A 127 17.11 1.64 -22.03
N HIS A 128 15.96 2.12 -21.57
CA HIS A 128 15.69 3.04 -20.47
C HIS A 128 15.67 2.32 -19.12
N LEU A 129 15.49 1.00 -19.11
CA LEU A 129 15.69 0.16 -17.93
C LEU A 129 17.15 -0.30 -17.84
N ARG A 130 18.09 0.65 -17.72
CA ARG A 130 19.31 0.37 -16.94
C ARG A 130 18.89 0.35 -15.47
N ILE A 131 18.22 -0.73 -15.10
CA ILE A 131 18.03 -1.12 -13.71
C ILE A 131 19.42 -1.51 -13.23
N GLY A 132 20.12 -0.56 -12.60
CA GLY A 132 21.34 -0.84 -11.86
C GLY A 132 21.07 -1.72 -10.65
#